data_AF-A0A6I2GXS7-F1
#
_entry.id   AF-A0A6I2GXS7-F1
#
_cell.length_a   1.000
_cell.length_b   1.000
_cell.length_c   1.000
_cell.angle_alpha   90.00
_cell.angle_beta   90.00
_cell.angle_gamma   90.00
#
_symmetry.space_group_name_H-M   'P 1'
#
loop_
_entity.id
_entity.type
_entity.pdbx_description
1 polymer ?
#
loop_
_entity_poly.entity_id
_entity_poly.type
_entity_poly.pdbx_seq_one_letter_code
_entity_poly.pdbx_strand_id
1 'polypeptide(L)'
;MTAQLDRKTALEVVSGCVREALELAGAPSTDVTEATVLVGPGAVLDSIGVVSLIVDVEQRLEMDHSVSVTLASDKAMSQRNSPFRTAGVLADHVLAVLAEGSAS
;
A
#
# COMPACT_ATOMS: atom_id res chain seq x y z
N MET A 1 -6.39 13.95 -19.05
CA MET A 1 -7.33 13.89 -17.92
C MET A 1 -6.51 13.43 -16.73
N THR A 2 -6.00 14.37 -15.93
CA THR A 2 -5.16 14.06 -14.77
C THR A 2 -6.05 13.42 -13.72
N ALA A 3 -5.92 12.10 -13.54
CA ALA A 3 -6.63 11.38 -12.50
C ALA A 3 -6.10 11.87 -11.15
N GLN A 4 -6.89 12.68 -10.46
CA GLN A 4 -6.61 13.04 -9.08
C GLN A 4 -6.90 11.78 -8.25
N LEU A 5 -5.86 11.10 -7.78
CA LEU A 5 -6.01 9.91 -6.94
C LEU A 5 -6.57 10.33 -5.57
N ASP A 6 -7.78 9.91 -5.24
CA ASP A 6 -8.39 10.15 -3.92
C ASP A 6 -8.01 9.05 -2.91
N ARG A 7 -8.10 9.36 -1.60
CA ARG A 7 -7.83 8.39 -0.51
C ARG A 7 -8.66 7.12 -0.64
N LYS A 8 -9.92 7.27 -1.05
CA LYS A 8 -10.83 6.15 -1.26
C LYS A 8 -10.28 5.20 -2.32
N THR A 9 -9.80 5.73 -3.44
CA THR A 9 -9.24 4.96 -4.54
C THR A 9 -7.94 4.26 -4.12
N ALA A 10 -7.04 4.98 -3.46
CA ALA A 10 -5.81 4.39 -2.92
C ALA A 10 -6.12 3.24 -1.94
N LEU A 11 -7.13 3.41 -1.08
CA LEU A 11 -7.54 2.39 -0.14
C LEU A 11 -8.15 1.16 -0.83
N GLU A 12 -8.95 1.35 -1.88
CA GLU A 12 -9.52 0.24 -2.66
C GLU A 12 -8.42 -0.56 -3.35
N VAL A 13 -7.43 0.11 -3.97
CA VAL A 13 -6.27 -0.52 -4.59
C VAL A 13 -5.48 -1.33 -3.56
N VAL A 14 -5.11 -0.70 -2.44
CA VAL A 14 -4.38 -1.37 -1.35
C VAL A 14 -5.16 -2.57 -0.82
N SER A 15 -6.46 -2.40 -0.54
CA SER A 15 -7.30 -3.48 -0.01
C SER A 15 -7.43 -4.63 -1.00
N GLY A 16 -7.52 -4.34 -2.30
CA GLY A 16 -7.50 -5.34 -3.37
C GLY A 16 -6.21 -6.15 -3.36
N CYS A 17 -5.06 -5.47 -3.38
CA CYS A 17 -3.75 -6.11 -3.35
C CYS A 17 -3.53 -6.94 -2.07
N VAL A 18 -4.02 -6.45 -0.91
CA VAL A 18 -3.94 -7.20 0.36
C VAL A 18 -4.78 -8.47 0.30
N ARG A 19 -5.99 -8.41 -0.27
CA ARG A 19 -6.81 -9.62 -0.44
C ARG A 19 -6.12 -10.64 -1.33
N GLU A 20 -5.58 -10.22 -2.47
CA GLU A 20 -4.84 -11.10 -3.37
C GLU A 20 -3.63 -11.74 -2.66
N ALA A 21 -2.85 -10.94 -1.91
CA ALA A 21 -1.72 -11.43 -1.15
C ALA A 21 -2.14 -12.45 -0.06
N LEU A 22 -3.28 -12.24 0.59
CA LEU A 22 -3.83 -13.18 1.57
C LEU A 22 -4.30 -14.48 0.93
N GLU A 23 -4.99 -14.41 -0.21
CA GLU A 23 -5.41 -15.61 -0.94
C GLU A 23 -4.21 -16.43 -1.41
N LEU A 24 -3.15 -15.77 -1.90
CA LEU A 24 -1.88 -16.42 -2.25
C LEU A 24 -1.19 -17.06 -1.04
N ALA A 25 -1.32 -16.45 0.14
CA ALA A 25 -0.81 -16.99 1.39
C ALA A 25 -1.71 -18.10 2.00
N GLY A 26 -2.88 -18.36 1.42
CA GLY A 26 -3.87 -19.30 1.94
C GLY A 26 -4.59 -18.81 3.21
N ALA A 27 -4.59 -17.49 3.45
CA ALA A 27 -5.25 -16.84 4.57
C ALA A 27 -6.62 -16.26 4.17
N PRO A 28 -7.61 -16.21 5.09
CA PRO A 28 -8.92 -15.65 4.80
C PRO A 28 -8.84 -14.13 4.54
N SER A 29 -9.35 -13.69 3.39
CA SER A 29 -9.30 -12.30 2.90
C SER A 29 -10.63 -11.52 3.09
N THR A 30 -11.60 -12.09 3.81
CA THR A 30 -12.96 -11.55 3.95
C THR A 30 -13.04 -10.24 4.76
N ASP A 31 -12.08 -9.98 5.66
CA ASP A 31 -12.10 -8.83 6.57
C ASP A 31 -10.98 -7.81 6.32
N VAL A 32 -10.50 -7.70 5.07
CA VAL A 32 -9.53 -6.64 4.72
C VAL A 32 -10.21 -5.27 4.80
N THR A 33 -9.71 -4.45 5.72
CA THR A 33 -10.17 -3.10 6.02
C THR A 33 -8.98 -2.17 6.19
N GLU A 34 -9.20 -0.86 6.32
CA GLU A 34 -8.13 0.09 6.58
C GLU A 34 -7.39 -0.14 7.91
N ALA A 35 -8.01 -0.87 8.85
CA ALA A 35 -7.41 -1.27 10.11
C ALA A 35 -6.56 -2.55 10.03
N THR A 36 -6.58 -3.26 8.90
CA THR A 36 -5.83 -4.51 8.70
C THR A 36 -4.34 -4.24 8.86
N VAL A 37 -3.70 -4.98 9.76
CA VAL A 37 -2.27 -4.84 10.08
C VAL A 37 -1.44 -5.57 9.04
N LEU A 38 -0.57 -4.85 8.33
CA LEU A 38 0.29 -5.39 7.27
C LEU A 38 1.72 -5.64 7.76
N VAL A 39 2.23 -4.85 8.70
CA VAL A 39 3.60 -4.97 9.23
C VAL A 39 3.62 -4.94 10.74
N GLY A 40 4.36 -5.88 11.35
CA GLY A 40 4.65 -5.92 12.78
C GLY A 40 4.04 -7.11 13.51
N PRO A 41 4.01 -7.08 14.86
CA PRO A 41 3.44 -8.17 15.65
C PRO A 41 1.93 -8.27 15.40
N GLY A 42 1.50 -9.39 14.80
CA GLY A 42 0.10 -9.63 14.41
C GLY A 42 -0.23 -9.21 12.97
N ALA A 43 0.79 -8.99 12.12
CA ALA A 43 0.58 -8.77 10.70
C ALA A 43 -0.04 -9.99 10.01
N VAL A 44 -0.91 -9.73 9.03
CA VAL A 44 -1.53 -10.77 8.20
C VAL A 44 -0.62 -11.22 7.05
N LEU A 45 0.46 -10.47 6.79
CA LEU A 45 1.47 -10.76 5.78
C LEU A 45 2.86 -10.84 6.44
N ASP A 46 3.70 -11.73 5.90
CA ASP A 46 5.13 -11.77 6.20
C ASP A 46 5.90 -10.65 5.48
N SER A 47 7.15 -10.42 5.88
CA SER A 47 8.01 -9.40 5.27
C SER A 47 8.08 -9.47 3.73
N ILE A 48 8.07 -10.67 3.15
CA ILE A 48 8.07 -10.86 1.68
C ILE A 48 6.70 -10.53 1.08
N GLY A 49 5.60 -10.92 1.74
CA GLY A 49 4.25 -10.61 1.29
C GLY A 49 3.99 -9.10 1.29
N VAL A 50 4.54 -8.39 2.28
CA VAL A 50 4.48 -6.92 2.34
C VAL A 50 5.27 -6.28 1.22
N VAL A 51 6.48 -6.75 0.92
CA VAL A 51 7.27 -6.21 -0.20
C VAL A 51 6.55 -6.44 -1.52
N SER A 52 6.00 -7.64 -1.75
CA SER A 52 5.20 -7.93 -2.95
C SER A 52 3.98 -7.02 -3.03
N LEU A 53 3.26 -6.85 -1.92
CA LEU A 53 2.11 -5.96 -1.83
C LEU A 53 2.45 -4.52 -2.24
N ILE A 54 3.57 -3.99 -1.74
CA ILE A 54 4.01 -2.63 -2.04
C ILE A 54 4.24 -2.49 -3.55
N VAL A 55 4.97 -3.43 -4.15
CA VAL A 55 5.28 -3.43 -5.60
C VAL A 55 4.01 -3.60 -6.44
N ASP A 56 3.06 -4.42 -5.99
CA ASP A 56 1.75 -4.58 -6.64
C ASP A 56 0.95 -3.27 -6.61
N VAL A 57 0.90 -2.60 -5.46
CA VAL A 57 0.21 -1.31 -5.30
C VAL A 57 0.83 -0.25 -6.20
N GLU A 58 2.16 -0.13 -6.22
CA GLU A 58 2.88 0.82 -7.08
C GLU A 58 2.55 0.58 -8.57
N GLN A 59 2.64 -0.67 -9.02
CA GLN A 59 2.33 -1.03 -10.41
C GLN A 59 0.86 -0.77 -10.75
N ARG A 60 -0.08 -1.08 -9.84
CA ARG A 60 -1.51 -0.82 -10.06
C ARG A 60 -1.77 0.67 -10.21
N LEU A 61 -1.16 1.49 -9.36
CA LEU A 61 -1.28 2.95 -9.44
C LEU A 61 -0.71 3.49 -10.76
N GLU A 62 0.42 2.95 -11.21
CA GLU A 62 1.01 3.33 -12.49
C GLU A 62 0.12 2.91 -13.68
N MET A 63 -0.39 1.67 -13.67
CA MET A 63 -1.18 1.13 -14.77
C MET A 63 -2.60 1.72 -14.86
N ASP A 64 -3.34 1.76 -13.74
CA ASP A 64 -4.74 2.22 -13.70
C ASP A 64 -4.83 3.76 -13.64
N HIS A 65 -3.90 4.40 -12.94
CA HIS A 65 -3.96 5.83 -12.66
C HIS A 65 -2.87 6.65 -13.37
N SER A 66 -1.91 6.02 -14.06
CA SER A 66 -0.72 6.71 -14.61
C SER A 66 0.06 7.48 -13.54
N VAL A 67 0.08 6.91 -12.33
CA VAL A 67 0.67 7.50 -11.14
C VAL A 67 1.89 6.68 -10.71
N SER A 68 3.08 7.23 -10.91
CA SER A 68 4.34 6.62 -10.47
C SER A 68 4.71 7.09 -9.07
N VAL A 69 4.73 6.16 -8.11
CA VAL A 69 5.02 6.40 -6.69
C VAL A 69 6.03 5.37 -6.21
N THR A 70 6.94 5.77 -5.32
CA THR A 70 7.90 4.86 -4.68
C THR A 70 7.58 4.68 -3.19
N LEU A 71 6.79 3.64 -2.95
CA LEU A 71 6.50 2.88 -1.74
C LEU A 71 7.74 2.63 -0.89
N ALA A 72 8.60 1.80 -1.48
CA ALA A 72 9.75 1.18 -0.84
C ALA A 72 10.99 2.09 -0.83
N SER A 73 10.84 3.38 -0.50
CA SER A 73 12.00 4.25 -0.31
C SER A 73 12.80 3.85 0.93
N ASP A 74 14.13 3.96 0.89
CA ASP A 74 15.06 3.69 2.01
C ASP A 74 14.67 4.43 3.31
N LYS A 75 14.10 5.64 3.14
CA LYS A 75 13.49 6.44 4.22
C LYS A 75 12.27 5.81 4.90
N ALA A 76 11.47 5.01 4.19
CA ALA A 76 10.28 4.36 4.73
C ALA A 76 10.65 3.07 5.51
N MET A 77 11.73 2.40 5.11
CA MET A 77 12.30 1.23 5.80
C MET A 77 13.11 1.61 7.05
N SER A 78 13.77 2.76 7.05
CA SER A 78 14.57 3.26 8.19
C SER A 78 13.78 4.05 9.24
N GLN A 79 12.55 4.47 8.95
CA GLN A 79 11.74 5.23 9.91
C GLN A 79 11.16 4.31 10.99
N ARG A 80 11.45 4.66 12.24
CA ARG A 80 10.97 4.03 13.48
C ARG A 80 9.43 3.95 13.59
N ASN A 81 8.72 4.72 12.77
CA ASN A 81 7.28 4.66 12.54
C ASN A 81 7.03 3.97 11.20
N SER A 82 6.83 2.65 11.19
CA SER A 82 6.61 1.88 9.96
C SER A 82 5.36 2.40 9.21
N PRO A 83 5.49 3.08 8.06
CA PRO A 83 4.36 3.64 7.31
C PRO A 83 3.51 2.55 6.61
N PHE A 84 3.88 1.30 6.80
CA PHE A 84 3.19 0.11 6.32
C PHE A 84 2.43 -0.63 7.43
N ARG A 85 2.20 0.00 8.59
CA ARG A 85 1.53 -0.68 9.72
C ARG A 85 0.17 -1.23 9.35
N THR A 86 -0.64 -0.47 8.62
CA THR A 86 -2.00 -0.87 8.24
C THR A 86 -2.34 -0.43 6.82
N ALA A 87 -3.34 -1.07 6.21
CA ALA A 87 -3.82 -0.72 4.88
C ALA A 87 -4.24 0.76 4.76
N GLY A 88 -4.86 1.32 5.80
CA GLY A 88 -5.24 2.74 5.84
C GLY A 88 -4.05 3.69 5.88
N VAL A 89 -3.03 3.35 6.68
CA VAL A 89 -1.79 4.15 6.73
C VAL A 89 -1.03 4.06 5.42
N LEU A 90 -1.03 2.89 4.76
CA LEU A 90 -0.41 2.73 3.45
C LEU A 90 -1.10 3.60 2.39
N ALA A 91 -2.43 3.61 2.34
CA ALA A 91 -3.19 4.46 1.42
C ALA A 91 -2.94 5.96 1.67
N ASP A 92 -2.84 6.38 2.93
CA ASP A 92 -2.50 7.76 3.29
C ASP A 92 -1.05 8.10 2.88
N HIS A 93 -0.13 7.15 3.07
CA HIS A 93 1.26 7.29 2.67
C HIS A 93 1.41 7.44 1.15
N VAL A 94 0.65 6.66 0.36
CA VAL A 94 0.58 6.82 -1.11
C VAL A 94 0.28 8.27 -1.46
N LEU A 95 -0.78 8.84 -0.89
CA LEU A 95 -1.18 10.22 -1.17
C LEU A 95 -0.13 11.24 -0.75
N ALA A 96 0.50 11.03 0.41
CA ALA A 96 1.57 11.90 0.89
C ALA A 96 2.76 11.92 -0.08
N VAL A 97 3.23 10.74 -0.50
CA VAL A 97 4.35 10.61 -1.45
C VAL A 97 4.01 11.22 -2.81
N LEU A 98 2.77 11.10 -3.27
CA LEU A 98 2.31 11.71 -4.51
C LEU A 98 2.28 13.23 -4.46
N ALA A 99 1.87 13.79 -3.31
CA ALA A 99 1.92 15.22 -3.08
C ALA A 99 3.37 15.74 -3.07
N GLU A 100 4.32 14.95 -2.53
CA GLU A 100 5.74 15.29 -2.52
C GLU A 100 6.41 15.16 -3.90
N GLY A 101 6.10 14.09 -4.65
CA GLY A 101 6.69 13.80 -5.97
C GLY A 101 6.27 14.75 -7.09
N SER A 102 5.16 15.48 -6.91
CA SER A 102 4.68 16.48 -7.87
C SER A 102 5.43 17.83 -7.79
N ALA A 103 6.40 17.97 -6.87
CA ALA A 103 7.06 19.24 -6.57
C ALA A 103 8.49 19.39 -7.15
N SER A 104 8.92 18.58 -8.13
CA SER A 104 10.24 18.69 -8.77
C SER A 104 10.19 18.93 -10.27
#